data_AF-A0A436W1Z4-F1
#
_entry.id   AF-A0A436W1Z4-F1
#
_cell.length_a   1.000
_cell.length_b   1.000
_cell.length_c   1.000
_cell.angle_alpha   90.00
_cell.angle_beta   90.00
_cell.angle_gamma   90.00
#
_symmetry.space_group_name_H-M   'P 1'
#
loop_
_entity.id
_entity.type
_entity.pdbx_description
1 polymer ?
#
loop_
_entity_poly.entity_id
_entity_poly.type
_entity_poly.pdbx_seq_one_letter_code
_entity_poly.pdbx_strand_id
1 'polypeptide(L)'
;MTLAEENGPERGGDDLFAAEYVLGVLAADERQIASRRIEADAAFARLVDRWEVHLSPMAAAYPETEPPIRVKEAIDRRLFAQESRAGLWSSLTFWRGLAAAAVAALAIAIA
;
A
#
# COMPACT_ATOMS: atom_id res chain seq x y z
N MET A 1 -21.23 25.35 0.00
CA MET A 1 -21.95 24.85 1.18
C MET A 1 -21.84 23.34 1.10
N THR A 2 -20.85 22.80 1.80
CA THR A 2 -20.50 21.37 1.84
C THR A 2 -21.52 20.65 2.71
N LEU A 3 -22.13 19.58 2.20
CA LEU A 3 -23.12 18.74 2.91
C LEU A 3 -22.58 18.11 4.21
N ALA A 4 -21.27 18.22 4.45
CA ALA A 4 -20.60 17.89 5.69
C ALA A 4 -20.97 18.81 6.88
N GLU A 5 -21.43 20.04 6.66
CA GLU A 5 -21.86 20.93 7.76
C GLU A 5 -23.30 20.66 8.24
N GLU A 6 -24.15 20.03 7.42
CA GLU A 6 -25.57 19.80 7.75
C GLU A 6 -25.78 18.50 8.55
N ASN A 7 -24.84 17.56 8.48
CA ASN A 7 -24.92 16.28 9.16
C ASN A 7 -24.13 16.30 10.48
N GLY A 8 -24.74 16.87 11.52
CA GLY A 8 -24.35 16.64 12.91
C GLY A 8 -24.43 15.16 13.30
N PRO A 9 -24.06 14.79 14.55
CA PRO A 9 -23.73 13.43 14.99
C PRO A 9 -24.97 12.52 15.18
N GLU A 10 -25.82 12.45 14.16
CA GLU A 10 -26.85 11.45 14.06
C GLU A 10 -26.26 10.22 13.38
N ARG A 11 -26.63 9.03 13.84
CA ARG A 11 -26.12 7.74 13.32
C ARG A 11 -26.29 7.55 11.80
N GLY A 12 -27.04 8.42 11.13
CA GLY A 12 -27.18 8.47 9.66
C GLY A 12 -26.03 9.19 8.93
N GLY A 13 -25.31 10.12 9.58
CA GLY A 13 -24.21 10.86 8.94
C GLY A 13 -22.99 9.98 8.67
N ASP A 14 -22.61 9.15 9.64
CA ASP A 14 -21.49 8.21 9.49
C ASP A 14 -21.79 7.10 8.48
N ASP A 15 -23.04 6.63 8.45
CA ASP A 15 -23.48 5.60 7.51
C ASP A 15 -23.47 6.13 6.06
N LEU A 16 -23.97 7.35 5.85
CA LEU A 16 -23.91 8.03 4.55
C LEU A 16 -22.46 8.33 4.14
N PHE A 17 -21.65 8.86 5.05
CA PHE A 17 -20.25 9.18 4.77
C PHE A 17 -19.43 7.92 4.41
N ALA A 18 -19.72 6.78 5.05
CA ALA A 18 -19.15 5.49 4.67
C ALA A 18 -19.61 5.05 3.27
N ALA A 19 -20.89 5.22 2.92
CA ALA A 19 -21.40 4.92 1.58
C ALA A 19 -20.72 5.78 0.50
N GLU A 20 -20.58 7.08 0.74
CA GLU A 20 -19.92 8.02 -0.18
C GLU A 20 -18.44 7.69 -0.36
N TYR A 21 -17.77 7.27 0.71
CA TYR A 21 -16.39 6.78 0.65
C TYR A 21 -16.26 5.55 -0.26
N VAL A 22 -17.13 4.55 -0.09
CA VAL A 22 -17.13 3.31 -0.90
C VAL A 22 -17.46 3.59 -2.36
N LEU A 23 -18.44 4.46 -2.62
CA LEU A 23 -18.79 4.89 -3.98
C LEU A 23 -17.71 5.74 -4.64
N GLY A 24 -16.74 6.25 -3.87
CA GLY A 24 -15.63 7.07 -4.38
C GLY A 24 -16.05 8.47 -4.82
N VAL A 25 -17.14 9.01 -4.26
CA VAL A 25 -17.67 10.34 -4.62
C VAL A 25 -17.13 11.48 -3.74
N LEU A 26 -16.44 11.14 -2.65
CA LEU A 26 -15.81 12.12 -1.75
C LEU A 26 -14.67 12.90 -2.41
N ALA A 27 -14.51 14.17 -2.02
CA ALA A 27 -13.33 14.95 -2.38
C ALA A 27 -12.05 14.35 -1.78
N ALA A 28 -10.88 14.73 -2.29
CA ALA A 28 -9.61 14.11 -1.94
C ALA A 28 -9.26 14.25 -0.43
N ASP A 29 -9.56 15.40 0.16
CA ASP A 29 -9.38 15.70 1.58
C ASP A 29 -10.37 14.93 2.47
N GLU A 30 -11.65 14.89 2.09
CA GLU A 30 -12.68 14.09 2.78
C GLU A 30 -12.35 12.60 2.74
N ARG A 31 -11.87 12.11 1.59
CA ARG A 31 -11.43 10.72 1.44
C ARG A 31 -10.24 10.40 2.35
N GLN A 32 -9.30 11.32 2.55
CA GLN A 32 -8.20 11.15 3.50
C GLN A 32 -8.67 11.14 4.96
N ILE A 33 -9.71 11.91 5.29
CA ILE A 33 -10.34 11.89 6.62
C ILE A 33 -10.99 10.52 6.85
N ALA A 34 -11.80 10.05 5.90
CA ALA A 34 -12.44 8.74 5.95
C ALA A 34 -11.40 7.61 6.07
N SER A 35 -10.33 7.61 5.27
CA SER A 35 -9.27 6.60 5.37
C SER A 35 -8.60 6.55 6.74
N ARG A 36 -8.23 7.70 7.31
CA ARG A 36 -7.68 7.76 8.69
C ARG A 36 -8.68 7.26 9.73
N ARG A 37 -9.96 7.55 9.53
CA ARG A 37 -11.02 7.11 10.44
C ARG A 37 -11.25 5.61 10.36
N ILE A 38 -11.17 4.99 9.18
CA ILE A 38 -11.24 3.52 9.02
C ILE A 38 -10.15 2.83 9.86
N GLU A 39 -8.94 3.41 9.89
CA GLU A 39 -7.83 2.87 10.69
C GLU A 39 -8.04 3.05 12.21
N ALA A 40 -8.66 4.15 12.63
CA ALA A 40 -8.77 4.52 14.04
C ALA A 40 -10.09 4.09 14.73
N ASP A 41 -11.17 3.88 13.97
CA ASP A 41 -12.52 3.64 14.48
C ASP A 41 -13.12 2.36 13.88
N ALA A 42 -13.13 1.29 14.69
CA ALA A 42 -13.67 -0.01 14.30
C ALA A 42 -15.21 -0.01 14.07
N ALA A 43 -15.96 0.95 14.60
CA ALA A 43 -17.38 1.07 14.28
C ALA A 43 -17.57 1.65 12.87
N PHE A 44 -16.82 2.70 12.54
CA PHE A 44 -16.81 3.27 11.19
C PHE A 44 -16.29 2.30 10.14
N ALA A 45 -15.21 1.56 10.43
CA ALA A 45 -14.71 0.52 9.53
C ALA A 45 -15.76 -0.54 9.19
N ARG A 46 -16.61 -0.92 10.16
CA ARG A 46 -17.73 -1.85 9.93
C ARG A 46 -18.83 -1.25 9.05
N LEU A 47 -19.05 0.06 9.08
CA LEU A 47 -19.99 0.72 8.16
C LEU A 47 -19.48 0.62 6.72
N VAL A 48 -18.18 0.90 6.52
CA VAL A 48 -17.52 0.79 5.22
C VAL A 48 -17.58 -0.63 4.67
N ASP A 49 -17.20 -1.63 5.47
CA ASP A 49 -17.26 -3.05 5.10
C ASP A 49 -18.68 -3.49 4.68
N ARG A 50 -19.71 -3.06 5.41
CA ARG A 50 -21.11 -3.34 5.02
C ARG A 50 -21.47 -2.75 3.66
N TRP A 51 -21.05 -1.52 3.38
CA TRP A 51 -21.31 -0.89 2.09
C TRP A 51 -20.50 -1.52 0.95
N GLU A 52 -19.26 -1.93 1.20
CA GLU A 52 -18.45 -2.68 0.23
C GLU A 52 -19.12 -4.00 -0.15
N VAL A 53 -19.59 -4.78 0.84
CA VAL A 53 -20.32 -6.03 0.61
C VAL A 53 -21.64 -5.78 -0.13
N HIS A 54 -22.38 -4.73 0.23
CA HIS A 54 -23.65 -4.39 -0.42
C HIS A 54 -23.46 -4.01 -1.89
N LEU A 55 -22.41 -3.26 -2.23
CA LEU A 55 -22.19 -2.73 -3.58
C LEU A 55 -21.36 -3.66 -4.47
N SER A 56 -20.59 -4.59 -3.90
CA SER A 56 -19.76 -5.57 -4.63
C SER A 56 -20.52 -6.32 -5.76
N PRO A 57 -21.76 -6.81 -5.57
CA PRO A 57 -22.51 -7.49 -6.64
C PRO A 57 -22.77 -6.64 -7.88
N MET A 58 -22.74 -5.30 -7.78
CA MET A 58 -22.91 -4.42 -8.94
C MET A 58 -21.79 -4.59 -9.98
N ALA A 59 -20.60 -5.03 -9.55
CA ALA A 59 -19.48 -5.32 -10.45
C ALA A 59 -19.80 -6.46 -11.44
N ALA A 60 -20.70 -7.39 -11.08
CA ALA A 60 -21.08 -8.51 -11.95
C ALA A 60 -21.84 -8.08 -13.23
N ALA A 61 -22.31 -6.83 -13.28
CA ALA A 61 -22.92 -6.28 -14.49
C ALA A 61 -21.91 -6.00 -15.62
N TYR A 62 -20.61 -6.02 -15.31
CA TYR A 62 -19.54 -5.75 -16.27
C TYR A 62 -18.83 -7.04 -16.68
N PRO A 63 -18.52 -7.21 -17.98
CA PRO A 63 -17.78 -8.38 -18.44
C PRO A 63 -16.34 -8.36 -17.92
N GLU A 64 -15.82 -9.54 -17.59
CA GLU A 64 -14.42 -9.72 -17.23
C GLU A 64 -13.52 -9.35 -18.43
N THR A 65 -12.47 -8.56 -18.17
CA THR A 65 -11.53 -8.10 -19.19
C THR A 65 -10.11 -8.35 -18.71
N GLU A 66 -9.33 -9.10 -19.49
CA GLU A 66 -7.94 -9.41 -19.17
C GLU A 66 -7.07 -8.14 -19.20
N PRO A 67 -6.44 -7.73 -18.09
CA PRO A 67 -5.53 -6.59 -18.08
C PRO A 67 -4.20 -6.97 -18.77
N PRO A 68 -3.44 -6.00 -19.32
CA PRO A 68 -2.12 -6.30 -19.86
C PRO A 68 -1.18 -6.84 -18.78
N ILE A 69 -0.47 -7.95 -19.05
CA ILE A 69 0.45 -8.65 -18.12
C ILE A 69 1.41 -7.68 -17.40
N ARG A 70 1.95 -6.70 -18.13
CA ARG A 70 2.87 -5.68 -17.61
C ARG A 70 2.32 -4.88 -16.41
N VAL A 71 1.00 -4.73 -16.29
CA VAL A 71 0.37 -3.95 -15.22
C VAL A 71 0.60 -4.63 -13.87
N LYS A 72 0.37 -5.94 -13.80
CA LYS A 72 0.62 -6.72 -12.58
C LYS A 72 2.09 -6.68 -12.18
N GLU A 73 2.99 -6.90 -13.14
CA GLU A 73 4.44 -6.84 -12.89
C GLU A 73 4.89 -5.47 -12.37
N ALA A 74 4.34 -4.37 -12.92
CA ALA A 74 4.66 -3.02 -12.49
C ALA A 74 4.16 -2.74 -11.06
N ILE A 75 2.96 -3.22 -10.72
CA ILE A 75 2.40 -3.11 -9.36
C ILE A 75 3.26 -3.90 -8.37
N ASP A 76 3.56 -5.16 -8.68
CA ASP A 76 4.33 -6.04 -7.81
C ASP A 76 5.73 -5.44 -7.54
N ARG A 77 6.38 -4.91 -8.57
CA ARG A 77 7.67 -4.23 -8.43
C ARG A 77 7.56 -2.98 -7.56
N ARG A 78 6.52 -2.16 -7.72
CA ARG A 78 6.35 -0.94 -6.93
C ARG A 78 6.07 -1.23 -5.45
N LEU A 79 5.30 -2.27 -5.15
CA LEU A 79 4.89 -2.59 -3.78
C LEU A 79 5.93 -3.44 -3.05
N PHE A 80 6.63 -4.33 -3.75
CA PHE A 80 7.43 -5.38 -3.12
C PHE A 80 8.91 -5.39 -3.52
N ALA A 81 9.34 -4.62 -4.53
CA ALA A 81 10.78 -4.53 -4.80
C ALA A 81 11.45 -3.78 -3.64
N GLN A 82 12.16 -4.53 -2.80
CA GLN A 82 13.05 -3.91 -1.82
C GLN A 82 14.13 -3.13 -2.58
N GLU A 83 14.35 -1.86 -2.19
CA GLU A 83 15.60 -1.19 -2.52
C GLU A 83 16.73 -2.02 -1.89
N SER A 84 17.35 -2.89 -2.68
CA SER A 84 18.60 -3.49 -2.26
C SER A 84 19.65 -2.39 -2.27
N ARG A 85 19.82 -1.72 -1.13
CA ARG A 85 21.11 -1.11 -0.79
C ARG A 85 22.11 -2.22 -0.49
N ALA A 86 22.31 -3.11 -1.47
CA ALA A 86 23.38 -4.07 -1.45
C ALA A 86 24.66 -3.33 -1.84
N GLY A 87 25.16 -2.51 -0.92
CA GLY A 87 26.46 -1.88 -1.06
C GLY A 87 27.57 -2.92 -1.01
N LEU A 88 28.78 -2.56 -1.42
CA LEU A 88 29.97 -3.42 -1.35
C LEU A 88 30.18 -4.02 0.06
N TRP A 89 29.70 -3.33 1.09
CA TRP A 89 29.69 -3.77 2.49
C TRP A 89 28.84 -5.02 2.77
N SER A 90 27.74 -5.24 2.04
CA SER A 90 26.89 -6.44 2.17
C SER A 90 27.34 -7.57 1.24
N SER A 91 28.41 -7.38 0.47
CA SER A 91 28.90 -8.37 -0.49
C SER A 91 29.92 -9.29 0.16
N LEU A 92 29.54 -10.55 0.38
CA LEU A 92 30.42 -11.58 0.94
C LEU A 92 31.60 -11.89 0.02
N THR A 93 31.41 -11.78 -1.30
CA THR A 93 32.49 -12.00 -2.29
C THR A 93 33.53 -10.89 -2.24
N PHE A 94 33.13 -9.64 -1.99
CA PHE A 94 34.04 -8.53 -1.78
C PHE A 94 34.92 -8.77 -0.54
N TRP A 95 34.31 -9.12 0.60
CA TRP A 95 35.06 -9.43 1.82
C TRP A 95 35.99 -10.65 1.67
N ARG A 96 35.55 -11.68 0.95
CA ARG A 96 36.39 -12.85 0.65
C ARG A 96 37.60 -12.49 -0.21
N GLY A 97 37.41 -11.65 -1.23
CA GLY A 97 38.51 -11.17 -2.07
C GLY A 97 39.51 -10.32 -1.27
N LEU A 98 39.02 -9.41 -0.44
CA LEU A 98 39.86 -8.58 0.42
C LEU A 98 40.67 -9.41 1.42
N ALA A 99 40.04 -10.40 2.07
CA ALA A 99 40.72 -11.30 2.99
C ALA A 99 41.80 -12.14 2.29
N ALA A 100 41.49 -12.71 1.11
CA ALA A 100 42.46 -13.48 0.33
C ALA A 100 43.66 -12.61 -0.11
N ALA A 101 43.42 -11.37 -0.55
CA ALA A 101 44.47 -10.43 -0.92
C ALA A 101 45.35 -10.07 0.29
N ALA A 102 44.75 -9.82 1.46
CA ALA A 102 45.50 -9.52 2.69
C ALA A 102 46.39 -10.70 3.12
N VAL A 103 45.88 -11.93 3.05
CA VAL A 103 46.65 -13.15 3.37
C VAL A 103 47.80 -13.34 2.38
N ALA A 104 47.55 -13.15 1.09
CA ALA A 104 48.60 -13.24 0.07
C ALA A 104 49.70 -12.18 0.28
N ALA A 105 49.32 -10.93 0.56
CA ALA A 105 50.27 -9.85 0.85
C ALA A 105 51.11 -10.14 2.10
N LEU A 106 50.50 -10.68 3.16
CA LEU A 106 51.22 -11.10 4.36
C LEU A 106 52.21 -12.23 4.05
N ALA A 107 51.80 -13.24 3.29
CA ALA A 107 52.67 -14.35 2.90
C ALA A 107 53.89 -13.87 2.09
N ILE A 108 53.70 -12.88 1.20
CA ILE A 108 54.79 -12.25 0.45
C ILE A 108 55.72 -11.45 1.37
N ALA A 109 55.19 -10.75 2.37
CA ALA A 109 55.99 -9.89 3.25
C ALA A 109 56.89 -10.67 4.23
N ILE A 110 56.55 -11.93 4.54
CA ILE A 110 57.32 -12.78 5.47
C ILE A 110 58.26 -13.75 4.71
N ALA A 111 58.17 -13.80 3.38
CA ALA A 111 59.06 -14.57 2.50
C ALA A 111 60.32 -13.78 2.14
#